data_AF-A0A8J4YFN6-F1
#
_entry.id   AF-A0A8J4YFN6-F1
#
_cell.length_a   1.000
_cell.length_b   1.000
_cell.length_c   1.000
_cell.angle_alpha   90.00
_cell.angle_beta   90.00
_cell.angle_gamma   90.00
#
_symmetry.space_group_name_H-M   'P 1'
#
loop_
_entity.id
_entity.type
_entity.pdbx_description
1 polymer ?
#
loop_
_entity_poly.entity_id
_entity_poly.type
_entity_poly.pdbx_seq_one_letter_code
_entity_poly.pdbx_strand_id
1 'polypeptide(L)'
;MAGPLSTLLSRAADSEASEQNLRDTDVFSKSDPICVVFHQPFGSKEWTEFKRTECIDNTLNPDFATKITITYHFEEQQHLRFKLYDVDSNSPSLHNHDYLGEFECTLAQLVSSQTVNKPLVNPNYSGNVGSIIITTEELSSCKEELIVQFVGRSLEKRGWFCSTISPFLEFYKANEDGTFTLVHRTEQVRSTTDPVWKEFSIPLRTFCGHAI
;
A
#
# COMPACT_ATOMS: atom_id res chain seq x y z
N MET A 1 6.76 -28.29 -5.59
CA MET A 1 6.70 -27.58 -6.90
C MET A 1 6.23 -26.18 -6.54
N ALA A 2 7.02 -25.14 -6.83
CA ALA A 2 6.60 -23.77 -6.53
C ALA A 2 5.25 -23.47 -7.21
N GLY A 3 4.27 -23.03 -6.44
CA GLY A 3 2.97 -22.60 -6.92
C GLY A 3 3.04 -21.25 -7.62
N PRO A 4 1.90 -20.70 -8.04
CA PRO A 4 1.86 -19.42 -8.75
C PRO A 4 2.39 -18.28 -7.88
N LEU A 5 2.91 -17.23 -8.54
CA LEU A 5 3.31 -16.00 -7.88
C LEU A 5 2.05 -15.25 -7.43
N SER A 6 2.01 -14.83 -6.16
CA SER A 6 0.95 -13.97 -5.65
C SER A 6 1.45 -12.54 -5.50
N THR A 7 0.54 -11.60 -5.70
CA THR A 7 0.75 -10.19 -5.38
C THR A 7 -0.16 -9.76 -4.25
N LEU A 8 0.44 -9.15 -3.23
CA LEU A 8 -0.26 -8.58 -2.09
C LEU A 8 -0.33 -7.08 -2.24
N LEU A 9 -1.55 -6.57 -2.05
CA LEU A 9 -1.89 -5.17 -1.92
C LEU A 9 -2.38 -4.96 -0.50
N SER A 10 -1.68 -4.12 0.26
CA SER A 10 -2.13 -3.72 1.59
C SER A 10 -2.77 -2.35 1.50
N ARG A 11 -3.93 -2.19 2.12
CA ARG A 11 -4.55 -0.92 2.47
C ARG A 11 -4.77 -0.93 3.97
N ALA A 12 -4.52 0.19 4.66
CA ALA A 12 -4.97 0.29 6.04
C ALA A 12 -6.22 1.17 6.10
N ALA A 13 -7.24 0.62 6.74
CA ALA A 13 -8.59 1.14 6.95
C ALA A 13 -9.46 1.41 5.68
N ASP A 14 -10.60 0.69 5.63
CA ASP A 14 -11.93 1.22 5.26
C ASP A 14 -13.07 0.25 5.69
N SER A 15 -14.02 0.75 6.48
CA SER A 15 -15.44 0.41 6.35
C SER A 15 -16.23 1.62 6.83
N GLU A 16 -17.35 1.95 6.18
CA GLU A 16 -18.11 3.22 6.26
C GLU A 16 -18.67 3.62 7.66
N ALA A 17 -18.20 3.02 8.75
CA ALA A 17 -18.47 3.43 10.12
C ALA A 17 -17.19 4.05 10.72
N SER A 18 -17.30 5.20 11.36
CA SER A 18 -16.21 6.05 11.86
C SER A 18 -15.27 5.43 12.93
N GLU A 19 -15.22 4.10 13.06
CA GLU A 19 -14.60 3.36 14.16
C GLU A 19 -13.43 2.45 13.71
N GLN A 20 -12.94 2.52 12.47
CA GLN A 20 -11.86 1.64 11.96
C GLN A 20 -10.62 2.35 11.41
N ASN A 21 -10.50 3.67 11.60
CA ASN A 21 -9.34 4.47 11.18
C ASN A 21 -8.06 4.01 11.89
N LEU A 22 -6.89 4.21 11.26
CA LEU A 22 -5.62 4.13 11.97
C LEU A 22 -5.61 5.08 13.16
N ARG A 23 -4.87 4.69 14.21
CA ARG A 23 -4.64 5.57 15.36
C ARG A 23 -3.92 6.83 14.88
N ASP A 24 -4.49 7.98 15.24
CA ASP A 24 -3.84 9.28 15.08
C ASP A 24 -2.80 9.45 16.19
N THR A 25 -1.52 9.47 15.83
CA THR A 25 -0.40 9.72 16.75
C THR A 25 -0.03 11.20 16.83
N ASP A 26 -0.52 12.02 15.91
CA ASP A 26 -0.22 13.43 15.82
C ASP A 26 -1.21 14.31 16.61
N VAL A 27 -0.69 15.41 17.15
CA VAL A 27 -1.46 16.35 17.98
C VAL A 27 -2.08 17.48 17.14
N PHE A 28 -1.54 17.76 15.94
CA PHE A 28 -1.94 18.88 15.08
C PHE A 28 -2.10 18.53 13.58
N SER A 29 -1.85 17.28 13.20
CA SER A 29 -1.98 16.70 11.86
C SER A 29 -2.55 15.28 11.97
N LYS A 30 -2.85 14.62 10.84
CA LYS A 30 -3.05 13.16 10.82
C LYS A 30 -1.70 12.51 10.52
N SER A 31 -1.59 11.23 10.86
CA SER A 31 -0.42 10.40 10.53
C SER A 31 -0.03 10.38 9.05
N ASP A 32 1.25 10.13 8.83
CA ASP A 32 1.96 9.87 7.57
C ASP A 32 2.35 8.37 7.48
N PRO A 33 1.37 7.45 7.31
CA PRO A 33 1.61 6.02 7.45
C PRO A 33 2.49 5.41 6.34
N ILE A 34 3.33 4.47 6.75
CA ILE A 34 4.00 3.46 5.92
C ILE A 34 3.65 2.04 6.39
N CYS A 35 3.69 1.07 5.48
CA CYS A 35 3.66 -0.35 5.81
C CYS A 35 5.01 -1.02 5.48
N VAL A 36 5.55 -1.74 6.45
CA VAL A 36 6.77 -2.54 6.33
C VAL A 36 6.41 -4.00 6.47
N VAL A 37 6.72 -4.78 5.45
CA VAL A 37 6.41 -6.20 5.41
C VAL A 37 7.66 -6.99 5.70
N PHE A 38 7.55 -7.92 6.63
CA PHE A 38 8.58 -8.86 7.03
C PHE A 38 8.15 -10.27 6.65
N HIS A 39 9.12 -11.12 6.37
CA HIS A 39 8.92 -12.55 6.20
C HIS A 39 9.91 -13.34 7.03
N GLN A 40 9.62 -14.62 7.25
CA GLN A 40 10.59 -15.57 7.79
C GLN A 40 11.15 -16.40 6.62
N PRO A 41 12.46 -16.31 6.32
CA PRO A 41 13.10 -17.16 5.33
C PRO A 41 12.99 -18.64 5.71
N PHE A 42 13.00 -19.53 4.71
CA PHE A 42 12.92 -20.97 4.94
C PHE A 42 14.01 -21.44 5.92
N GLY A 43 13.60 -22.17 6.97
CA GLY A 43 14.50 -22.67 8.01
C GLY A 43 14.94 -21.65 9.06
N SER A 44 14.55 -20.37 8.94
CA SER A 44 14.82 -19.33 9.93
C SER A 44 13.57 -18.98 10.74
N LYS A 45 13.77 -18.61 12.00
CA LYS A 45 12.73 -17.98 12.85
C LYS A 45 12.87 -16.46 12.91
N GLU A 46 13.95 -15.92 12.35
CA GLU A 46 14.20 -14.49 12.36
C GLU A 46 13.37 -13.80 11.28
N TRP A 47 12.81 -12.65 11.64
CA TRP A 47 12.05 -11.81 10.73
C TRP A 47 13.01 -10.94 9.93
N THR A 48 12.93 -11.03 8.62
CA THR A 48 13.68 -10.18 7.70
C THR A 48 12.74 -9.22 7.00
N GLU A 49 13.14 -7.96 6.90
CA GLU A 49 12.40 -6.96 6.13
C GLU A 49 12.36 -7.40 4.66
N PHE A 50 11.15 -7.54 4.12
CA PHE A 50 10.90 -7.94 2.74
C PHE A 50 10.74 -6.72 1.84
N LYS A 51 9.88 -5.77 2.24
CA LYS A 51 9.55 -4.58 1.44
C LYS A 51 8.95 -3.48 2.31
N ARG A 52 9.10 -2.23 1.86
CA ARG A 52 8.41 -1.05 2.39
C ARG A 52 7.52 -0.43 1.32
N THR A 53 6.37 0.07 1.73
CA THR A 53 5.51 0.90 0.87
C THR A 53 6.02 2.34 0.81
N GLU A 54 5.42 3.12 -0.08
CA GLU A 54 5.51 4.57 -0.01
C GLU A 54 4.84 5.10 1.27
N CYS A 55 5.24 6.31 1.67
CA CYS A 55 4.58 7.09 2.70
C CYS A 55 3.35 7.79 2.10
N ILE A 56 2.25 7.81 2.85
CA ILE A 56 1.02 8.50 2.45
C ILE A 56 0.79 9.67 3.39
N ASP A 57 0.97 10.89 2.90
CA ASP A 57 0.91 12.07 3.75
C ASP A 57 -0.52 12.32 4.31
N ASN A 58 -0.62 12.61 5.60
CA ASN A 58 -1.76 13.17 6.31
C ASN A 58 -3.07 12.38 6.11
N THR A 59 -3.02 11.07 6.36
CA THR A 59 -4.17 10.17 6.25
C THR A 59 -4.24 9.13 7.36
N LEU A 60 -5.46 8.80 7.79
CA LEU A 60 -5.73 7.66 8.67
C LEU A 60 -6.24 6.43 7.92
N ASN A 61 -6.41 6.55 6.59
CA ASN A 61 -6.92 5.51 5.70
C ASN A 61 -6.00 5.36 4.47
N PRO A 62 -4.72 4.99 4.66
CA PRO A 62 -3.77 4.91 3.56
C PRO A 62 -4.08 3.75 2.61
N ASP A 63 -4.15 4.07 1.32
CA ASP A 63 -4.11 3.11 0.23
C ASP A 63 -2.72 3.13 -0.41
N PHE A 64 -2.04 1.97 -0.40
CA PHE A 64 -0.66 1.84 -0.85
C PHE A 64 -0.62 1.22 -2.25
N ALA A 65 -0.01 1.94 -3.20
CA ALA A 65 0.25 1.46 -4.56
C ALA A 65 1.39 0.43 -4.61
N THR A 66 2.30 0.42 -3.63
CA THR A 66 3.40 -0.56 -3.60
C THR A 66 2.88 -1.99 -3.43
N LYS A 67 3.04 -2.78 -4.50
CA LYS A 67 2.69 -4.20 -4.55
C LYS A 67 3.83 -5.09 -4.05
N ILE A 68 3.49 -6.20 -3.41
CA ILE A 68 4.46 -7.19 -2.90
C ILE A 68 4.29 -8.48 -3.68
N THR A 69 5.32 -8.91 -4.41
CA THR A 69 5.30 -10.17 -5.17
C THR A 69 6.04 -11.26 -4.40
N ILE A 70 5.37 -12.38 -4.15
CA ILE A 70 5.92 -13.52 -3.42
C ILE A 70 5.52 -14.84 -4.09
N THR A 71 6.43 -15.81 -4.13
CA THR A 71 6.13 -17.15 -4.64
C THR A 71 5.41 -17.95 -3.58
N TYR A 72 4.25 -18.52 -3.91
CA TYR A 72 3.54 -19.40 -2.99
C TYR A 72 4.05 -20.84 -3.08
N HIS A 73 4.43 -21.40 -1.94
CA HIS A 73 4.88 -22.78 -1.77
C HIS A 73 3.89 -23.49 -0.85
N PHE A 74 3.01 -24.33 -1.42
CA PHE A 74 1.95 -25.00 -0.65
C PHE A 74 2.50 -26.00 0.37
N GLU A 75 3.72 -26.48 0.13
CA GLU A 75 4.45 -27.39 1.01
C GLU A 75 5.12 -26.67 2.21
N GLU A 76 5.11 -25.34 2.23
CA GLU A 76 5.79 -24.52 3.25
C GLU A 76 4.84 -23.57 3.97
N GLN A 77 5.04 -23.43 5.28
CA GLN A 77 4.35 -22.40 6.05
C GLN A 77 5.12 -21.07 5.94
N GLN A 78 4.74 -20.26 4.96
CA GLN A 78 5.37 -18.96 4.73
C GLN A 78 4.71 -17.88 5.61
N HIS A 79 5.43 -17.41 6.63
CA HIS A 79 4.95 -16.39 7.57
C HIS A 79 5.23 -14.98 7.06
N LEU A 80 4.23 -14.11 7.20
CA LEU A 80 4.28 -12.69 6.86
C LEU A 80 3.84 -11.84 8.04
N ARG A 81 4.51 -10.71 8.23
CA ARG A 81 4.15 -9.72 9.25
C ARG A 81 4.16 -8.33 8.63
N PHE A 82 3.02 -7.65 8.74
CA PHE A 82 2.81 -6.30 8.28
C PHE A 82 2.88 -5.38 9.49
N LYS A 83 3.83 -4.44 9.49
CA LYS A 83 3.98 -3.44 10.55
C LYS A 83 3.72 -2.06 9.98
N LEU A 84 2.90 -1.28 10.66
CA LEU A 84 2.60 0.09 10.29
C LEU A 84 3.31 1.07 11.22
N TYR A 85 3.83 2.13 10.61
CA TYR A 85 4.51 3.20 11.29
C TYR A 85 4.02 4.55 10.76
N ASP A 86 4.02 5.56 11.62
CA ASP A 86 3.83 6.96 11.28
C ASP A 86 5.21 7.61 11.05
N VAL A 87 5.40 8.27 9.91
CA VAL A 87 6.71 8.77 9.49
C VAL A 87 6.98 10.17 10.04
N ASP A 88 7.67 10.25 11.18
CA ASP A 88 8.01 11.55 11.81
C ASP A 88 9.25 12.25 11.21
N SER A 89 10.03 11.55 10.39
CA SER A 89 11.32 12.04 9.92
C SER A 89 11.78 11.43 8.59
N ASN A 90 12.79 12.04 7.97
CA ASN A 90 13.42 11.50 6.75
C ASN A 90 14.39 10.34 7.03
N SER A 91 14.46 9.83 8.28
CA SER A 91 15.33 8.71 8.63
C SER A 91 14.81 7.41 8.00
N PRO A 92 15.67 6.55 7.42
CA PRO A 92 15.26 5.23 6.97
C PRO A 92 15.10 4.22 8.12
N SER A 93 15.44 4.59 9.36
CA SER A 93 15.39 3.66 10.48
C SER A 93 14.05 3.69 11.21
N LEU A 94 13.44 2.51 11.39
CA LEU A 94 12.11 2.34 12.01
C LEU A 94 12.03 2.77 13.47
N HIS A 95 13.16 2.95 14.15
CA HIS A 95 13.18 3.46 15.52
C HIS A 95 12.89 4.96 15.62
N ASN A 96 12.94 5.68 14.49
CA ASN A 96 12.66 7.11 14.39
C ASN A 96 11.25 7.41 13.87
N HIS A 97 10.37 6.41 13.94
CA HIS A 97 8.99 6.46 13.47
C HIS A 97 8.07 5.88 14.54
N ASP A 98 6.92 6.48 14.73
CA ASP A 98 5.94 6.04 15.70
C ASP A 98 5.26 4.73 15.25
N TYR A 99 5.30 3.72 16.11
CA TYR A 99 4.74 2.41 15.81
C TYR A 99 3.22 2.40 15.98
N LEU A 100 2.50 2.20 14.88
CA LEU A 100 1.04 2.19 14.86
C LEU A 100 0.48 0.83 15.28
N GLY A 101 0.90 -0.25 14.61
CA GLY A 101 0.45 -1.61 14.92
C GLY A 101 0.95 -2.64 13.92
N GLU A 102 0.62 -3.91 14.17
CA GLU A 102 0.99 -5.02 13.28
C GLU A 102 -0.13 -6.03 13.07
N PHE A 103 0.01 -6.77 11.96
CA PHE A 103 -0.78 -7.95 11.65
C PHE A 103 0.14 -9.06 11.16
N GLU A 104 0.01 -10.25 11.73
CA GLU A 104 0.76 -11.44 11.33
C GLU A 104 -0.18 -12.49 10.75
N CYS A 105 0.25 -13.12 9.65
CA CYS A 105 -0.49 -14.17 8.98
C CYS A 105 0.44 -15.13 8.23
N THR A 106 -0.13 -16.17 7.63
CA THR A 106 0.57 -17.00 6.65
C THR A 106 0.17 -16.59 5.23
N LEU A 107 1.06 -16.77 4.27
CA LEU A 107 0.73 -16.56 2.85
C LEU A 107 -0.46 -17.43 2.42
N ALA A 108 -0.57 -18.65 2.95
CA ALA A 108 -1.70 -19.53 2.69
C ALA A 108 -3.06 -18.92 3.09
N GLN A 109 -3.12 -18.17 4.21
CA GLN A 109 -4.35 -17.48 4.64
C GLN A 109 -4.76 -16.36 3.67
N LEU A 110 -3.77 -15.67 3.08
CA LEU A 110 -3.98 -14.60 2.11
C LEU A 110 -4.38 -15.16 0.74
N VAL A 111 -3.72 -16.25 0.31
CA VAL A 111 -4.06 -16.91 -0.96
C VAL A 111 -5.42 -17.61 -0.89
N SER A 112 -5.82 -18.12 0.28
CA SER A 112 -7.14 -18.76 0.44
C SER A 112 -8.29 -17.76 0.46
N SER A 113 -8.01 -16.50 0.81
CA SER A 113 -9.01 -15.45 1.01
C SER A 113 -8.55 -14.24 0.20
N GLN A 114 -9.02 -14.14 -1.05
CA GLN A 114 -8.63 -13.06 -1.99
C GLN A 114 -8.53 -11.70 -1.31
N THR A 115 -9.45 -11.38 -0.40
CA THR A 115 -9.34 -10.21 0.48
C THR A 115 -9.49 -10.63 1.94
N VAL A 116 -8.61 -10.12 2.80
CA VAL A 116 -8.73 -10.21 4.27
C VAL A 116 -8.85 -8.83 4.88
N ASN A 117 -9.75 -8.65 5.85
CA ASN A 117 -9.80 -7.48 6.72
C ASN A 117 -9.56 -7.95 8.16
N LYS A 118 -8.50 -7.45 8.80
CA LYS A 118 -8.07 -7.87 10.14
C LYS A 118 -7.70 -6.69 11.02
N PRO A 119 -8.02 -6.72 12.31
CA PRO A 119 -7.60 -5.68 13.23
C PRO A 119 -6.08 -5.68 13.39
N LEU A 120 -5.51 -4.49 13.54
CA LEU A 120 -4.11 -4.33 13.92
C LEU A 120 -3.94 -4.53 15.43
N VAL A 121 -2.76 -5.01 15.83
CA VAL A 121 -2.38 -5.19 17.23
C VAL A 121 -1.19 -4.30 17.55
N ASN A 122 -1.27 -3.55 18.65
CA ASN A 122 -0.13 -2.80 19.18
C ASN A 122 0.14 -3.25 20.62
N PRO A 123 1.25 -3.95 20.91
CA PRO A 123 1.55 -4.44 22.26
C PRO A 123 1.63 -3.33 23.33
N ASN A 124 1.92 -2.10 22.91
CA ASN A 124 2.08 -0.96 23.79
C ASN A 124 0.81 -0.11 23.92
N TYR A 125 -0.31 -0.54 23.30
CA TYR A 125 -1.55 0.22 23.29
C TYR A 125 -2.78 -0.69 23.33
N SER A 126 -3.67 -0.46 24.29
CA SER A 126 -4.86 -1.28 24.53
C SER A 126 -6.14 -0.77 23.86
N GLY A 127 -6.07 0.36 23.13
CA GLY A 127 -7.21 0.91 22.39
C GLY A 127 -7.32 0.38 20.97
N ASN A 128 -8.24 0.96 20.20
CA ASN A 128 -8.40 0.63 18.79
C ASN A 128 -7.25 1.22 17.96
N VAL A 129 -6.56 0.35 17.21
CA VAL A 129 -5.40 0.69 16.37
C VAL A 129 -5.79 0.83 14.89
N GLY A 130 -7.02 0.49 14.54
CA GLY A 130 -7.51 0.37 13.18
C GLY A 130 -7.40 -1.06 12.64
N SER A 131 -7.61 -1.20 11.33
CA SER A 131 -7.57 -2.47 10.62
C SER A 131 -6.69 -2.41 9.38
N ILE A 132 -6.22 -3.56 8.95
CA ILE A 132 -5.54 -3.74 7.67
C ILE A 132 -6.39 -4.61 6.75
N ILE A 133 -6.51 -4.17 5.51
CA ILE A 133 -7.14 -4.87 4.41
C ILE A 133 -6.02 -5.33 3.48
N ILE A 134 -5.91 -6.63 3.23
CA ILE A 134 -4.92 -7.18 2.30
C ILE A 134 -5.67 -7.91 1.19
N THR A 135 -5.41 -7.50 -0.04
CA THR A 135 -5.92 -8.16 -1.25
C THR A 135 -4.80 -8.93 -1.92
N THR A 136 -5.10 -10.17 -2.32
CA THR A 136 -4.17 -11.12 -2.94
C THR A 136 -4.68 -11.47 -4.32
N GLU A 137 -3.81 -11.32 -5.32
CA GLU A 137 -4.10 -11.72 -6.69
C GLU A 137 -3.04 -12.68 -7.21
N GLU A 138 -3.46 -13.67 -8.00
CA GLU A 138 -2.54 -14.50 -8.77
C GLU A 138 -1.98 -13.69 -9.94
N LEU A 139 -0.65 -13.73 -10.11
CA LEU A 139 -0.01 -13.03 -11.22
C LEU A 139 -0.16 -13.82 -12.52
N SER A 140 -0.76 -13.17 -13.51
CA SER A 140 -0.75 -13.66 -14.89
C SER A 140 0.67 -13.63 -15.49
N SER A 141 0.92 -14.50 -16.47
CA SER A 141 2.22 -14.64 -17.12
C SER A 141 2.55 -13.52 -18.12
N CYS A 142 1.74 -12.47 -18.20
CA CYS A 142 1.95 -11.36 -19.12
C CYS A 142 3.21 -10.57 -18.74
N LYS A 143 4.15 -10.49 -19.69
CA LYS A 143 5.45 -9.81 -19.54
C LYS A 143 5.50 -8.44 -20.21
N GLU A 144 4.39 -7.98 -20.79
CA GLU A 144 4.33 -6.67 -21.42
C GLU A 144 4.40 -5.56 -20.36
N GLU A 145 5.16 -4.52 -20.68
CA GLU A 145 5.36 -3.33 -19.86
C GLU A 145 4.75 -2.13 -20.59
N LEU A 146 4.03 -1.30 -19.84
CA LEU A 146 3.54 -0.01 -20.28
C LEU A 146 4.53 1.06 -19.85
N ILE A 147 5.15 1.74 -20.81
CA ILE A 147 6.02 2.90 -20.56
C ILE A 147 5.27 4.15 -21.01
N VAL A 148 4.97 5.04 -20.06
CA VAL A 148 4.13 6.22 -20.29
C VAL A 148 4.62 7.44 -19.52
N GLN A 149 4.34 8.61 -20.09
CA GLN A 149 4.52 9.91 -19.45
C GLN A 149 3.23 10.72 -19.59
N PHE A 150 2.80 11.36 -18.50
CA PHE A 150 1.63 12.22 -18.49
C PHE A 150 2.03 13.67 -18.34
N VAL A 151 1.21 14.55 -18.94
CA VAL A 151 1.38 16.01 -18.86
C VAL A 151 0.02 16.63 -18.59
N GLY A 152 -0.07 17.41 -17.51
CA GLY A 152 -1.21 18.26 -17.23
C GLY A 152 -0.99 19.64 -17.85
N ARG A 153 -2.07 20.30 -18.27
CA ARG A 153 -2.03 21.67 -18.77
C ARG A 153 -3.15 22.49 -18.17
N SER A 154 -2.81 23.68 -17.69
CA SER A 154 -3.77 24.66 -17.17
C SER A 154 -4.75 24.08 -16.13
N LEU A 155 -4.24 23.28 -15.20
CA LEU A 155 -5.04 22.72 -14.11
C LEU A 155 -5.68 23.83 -13.26
N GLU A 156 -6.94 23.65 -12.88
CA GLU A 156 -7.68 24.61 -12.07
C GLU A 156 -7.05 24.78 -10.69
N LYS A 157 -6.85 26.04 -10.27
CA LYS A 157 -6.50 26.37 -8.89
C LYS A 157 -7.78 26.54 -8.08
N ARG A 158 -8.17 25.53 -7.31
CA ARG A 158 -9.25 25.67 -6.32
C ARG A 158 -8.66 26.13 -4.98
N GLY A 159 -8.76 27.44 -4.68
CA GLY A 159 -8.30 28.01 -3.42
C GLY A 159 -8.47 29.54 -3.36
N TRP A 160 -8.39 30.12 -2.15
CA TRP A 160 -8.35 31.58 -1.96
C TRP A 160 -7.07 32.18 -2.58
N PHE A 161 -7.12 33.46 -2.95
CA PHE A 161 -6.11 34.19 -3.74
C PHE A 161 -4.64 33.79 -3.40
N CYS A 162 -3.84 33.45 -4.43
CA CYS A 162 -2.44 32.98 -4.36
C CYS A 162 -2.19 31.52 -3.93
N SER A 163 -3.23 30.68 -3.85
CA SER A 163 -3.05 29.24 -3.65
C SER A 163 -2.24 28.60 -4.78
N THR A 164 -1.24 27.83 -4.39
CA THR A 164 -0.35 27.11 -5.29
C THR A 164 -0.60 25.61 -5.10
N ILE A 165 -0.78 24.87 -6.19
CA ILE A 165 -1.13 23.43 -6.14
C ILE A 165 0.10 22.55 -6.42
N SER A 166 0.14 21.36 -5.84
CA SER A 166 1.17 20.33 -6.08
C SER A 166 0.52 19.05 -6.61
N PRO A 167 0.10 19.01 -7.89
CA PRO A 167 -0.71 17.92 -8.42
C PRO A 167 0.06 16.59 -8.55
N PHE A 168 -0.65 15.49 -8.37
CA PHE A 168 -0.23 14.11 -8.62
C PHE A 168 -1.36 13.34 -9.33
N LEU A 169 -1.05 12.18 -9.89
CA LEU A 169 -2.01 11.28 -10.52
C LEU A 169 -2.10 9.97 -9.74
N GLU A 170 -3.31 9.44 -9.68
CA GLU A 170 -3.60 8.09 -9.19
C GLU A 170 -4.27 7.30 -10.29
N PHE A 171 -3.82 6.06 -10.45
CA PHE A 171 -4.32 5.13 -11.44
C PHE A 171 -5.01 3.99 -10.72
N TYR A 172 -6.27 3.75 -11.06
CA TYR A 172 -7.08 2.70 -10.47
C TYR A 172 -7.40 1.60 -11.48
N LYS A 173 -7.26 0.35 -11.06
CA LYS A 173 -7.80 -0.82 -11.77
C LYS A 173 -9.23 -1.04 -11.30
N ALA A 174 -10.16 -1.23 -12.23
CA ALA A 174 -11.51 -1.69 -11.93
C ALA A 174 -11.50 -3.21 -11.73
N ASN A 175 -12.10 -3.67 -10.65
CA ASN A 175 -12.23 -5.09 -10.30
C ASN A 175 -13.57 -5.65 -10.77
N GLU A 176 -13.69 -6.98 -10.84
CA GLU A 176 -14.91 -7.68 -11.30
C GLU A 176 -16.12 -7.43 -10.37
N ASP A 177 -15.87 -7.17 -9.09
CA ASP A 177 -16.87 -6.85 -8.08
C ASP A 177 -17.32 -5.38 -8.09
N GLY A 178 -16.80 -4.58 -9.04
CA GLY A 178 -17.09 -3.15 -9.18
C GLY A 178 -16.28 -2.24 -8.25
N THR A 179 -15.39 -2.79 -7.43
CA THR A 179 -14.46 -2.01 -6.62
C THR A 179 -13.29 -1.50 -7.46
N PHE A 180 -12.52 -0.56 -6.92
CA PHE A 180 -11.32 -0.03 -7.55
C PHE A 180 -10.10 -0.24 -6.66
N THR A 181 -8.98 -0.61 -7.27
CA THR A 181 -7.69 -0.80 -6.58
C THR A 181 -6.69 0.21 -7.09
N LEU A 182 -6.04 0.96 -6.20
CA LEU A 182 -4.92 1.83 -6.57
C LEU A 182 -3.76 0.97 -7.08
N VAL A 183 -3.30 1.26 -8.29
CA VAL A 183 -2.23 0.48 -8.94
C VAL A 183 -0.98 1.29 -9.25
N HIS A 184 -1.09 2.61 -9.31
CA HIS A 184 0.04 3.50 -9.45
C HIS A 184 -0.30 4.88 -8.92
N ARG A 185 0.69 5.54 -8.30
CA ARG A 185 0.64 6.96 -7.95
C ARG A 185 1.93 7.64 -8.38
N THR A 186 1.81 8.81 -9.01
CA THR A 186 2.98 9.60 -9.43
C THR A 186 3.55 10.41 -8.25
N GLU A 187 4.71 11.04 -8.46
CA GLU A 187 5.17 12.10 -7.58
C GLU A 187 4.24 13.33 -7.63
N GLN A 188 4.28 14.11 -6.55
CA GLN A 188 3.72 15.46 -6.55
C GLN A 188 4.66 16.41 -7.29
N VAL A 189 4.13 17.14 -8.27
CA VAL A 189 4.90 18.19 -8.96
C VAL A 189 4.59 19.52 -8.29
N ARG A 190 5.58 20.06 -7.58
CA ARG A 190 5.36 21.25 -6.73
C ARG A 190 4.96 22.46 -7.55
N SER A 191 3.94 23.13 -7.05
CA SER A 191 3.65 24.53 -7.37
C SER A 191 3.41 24.85 -8.84
N THR A 192 2.67 24.01 -9.56
CA THR A 192 2.42 24.17 -11.00
C THR A 192 1.00 23.82 -11.42
N THR A 193 0.50 24.52 -12.44
CA THR A 193 -0.74 24.17 -13.16
C THR A 193 -0.47 23.36 -14.42
N ASP A 194 0.80 23.20 -14.78
CA ASP A 194 1.25 22.54 -16.00
C ASP A 194 2.29 21.46 -15.63
N PRO A 195 1.88 20.45 -14.84
CA PRO A 195 2.80 19.42 -14.36
C PRO A 195 3.26 18.52 -15.50
N VAL A 196 4.54 18.17 -15.46
CA VAL A 196 5.12 17.06 -16.22
C VAL A 196 5.53 16.02 -15.19
N TRP A 197 4.78 14.94 -15.10
CA TRP A 197 5.15 13.82 -14.23
C TRP A 197 6.27 13.01 -14.90
N LYS A 198 7.11 12.37 -14.08
CA LYS A 198 8.16 11.48 -14.58
C LYS A 198 7.57 10.33 -15.38
N GLU A 199 8.30 9.92 -16.41
CA GLU A 199 8.00 8.66 -17.10
C GLU A 199 8.12 7.50 -16.12
N PHE A 200 7.21 6.55 -16.21
CA PHE A 200 7.26 5.30 -15.44
C PHE A 200 6.97 4.09 -16.32
N SER A 201 7.54 2.95 -15.94
CA SER A 201 7.23 1.63 -16.49
C SER A 201 6.41 0.85 -15.48
N ILE A 202 5.31 0.25 -15.95
CA ILE A 202 4.46 -0.59 -15.12
C ILE A 202 4.00 -1.80 -15.92
N PRO A 203 4.00 -3.01 -15.34
CA PRO A 203 3.54 -4.18 -16.06
C PRO A 203 2.08 -4.06 -16.48
N LEU A 204 1.71 -4.41 -17.72
CA LEU A 204 0.36 -4.23 -18.23
C LEU A 204 -0.69 -5.03 -17.43
N ARG A 205 -0.29 -6.21 -16.93
CA ARG A 205 -1.08 -7.03 -15.99
C ARG A 205 -1.51 -6.31 -14.70
N THR A 206 -0.90 -5.17 -14.41
CA THR A 206 -1.29 -4.32 -13.28
C THR A 206 -2.66 -3.67 -13.52
N PHE A 207 -3.02 -3.39 -14.78
CA PHE A 207 -4.29 -2.78 -15.18
C PHE A 207 -5.33 -3.81 -15.64
N CYS A 208 -4.87 -4.95 -16.16
CA CYS A 208 -5.75 -5.98 -16.70
C CYS A 208 -5.89 -7.14 -15.69
N GLY A 209 -7.12 -7.43 -15.26
CA GLY A 209 -7.45 -8.74 -14.69
C GLY A 209 -7.27 -9.86 -15.72
N HIS A 210 -7.32 -11.12 -15.29
CA HIS A 210 -7.20 -12.27 -16.18
C HIS A 210 -8.09 -12.12 -17.41
N ALA A 211 -7.49 -11.95 -18.59
CA ALA A 211 -8.19 -12.23 -19.84
C ALA A 211 -8.39 -13.75 -19.89
N ILE A 212 -9.65 -14.17 -19.89
CA ILE A 212 -10.07 -15.56 -20.16
C ILE A 212 -9.66 -15.94 -21.58
#